data_AF-A0A355FX54-F1
#
_entry.id   AF-A0A355FX54-F1
#
_cell.length_a   1.000
_cell.length_b   1.000
_cell.length_c   1.000
_cell.angle_alpha   90.00
_cell.angle_beta   90.00
_cell.angle_gamma   90.00
#
_symmetry.space_group_name_H-M   'P 1'
#
loop_
_entity.id
_entity.type
_entity.pdbx_description
1 polymer ?
#
loop_
_entity_poly.entity_id
_entity_poly.type
_entity_poly.pdbx_seq_one_letter_code
_entity_poly.pdbx_strand_id
1 'polypeptide(L)'
;MSFNPSTSLMTSGPTGKEIVLDIETQNWFDEIGSNDHARLKISVIGCYFYETDEYRAFEESEFAKLWPRLEKADRLIGYNTIGFDYLVMNNYYTGDFAKFPTLDILAEIQKSLGRRIKLEEVAQATIGEGKSGYGGQAVEWWKEGKIEEIKDYCLQDVKITRKVYEYGLRHGALAYRDRTGERRGITVDLAFRQEKAQAINLTMPF
;
A
#
# COMPACT_ATOMS: atom_id res chain seq x y z
N MET A 1 35.62 16.58 18.80
CA MET A 1 34.16 16.61 18.57
C MET A 1 33.80 15.30 17.91
N SER A 2 33.20 14.38 18.66
CA SER A 2 32.81 13.05 18.20
C SER A 2 31.52 13.14 17.39
N PHE A 3 31.63 13.07 16.06
CA PHE A 3 30.49 12.77 15.19
C PHE A 3 30.12 11.30 15.40
N ASN A 4 28.89 11.06 15.86
CA ASN A 4 28.33 9.72 15.96
C ASN A 4 27.27 9.60 14.87
N PRO A 5 27.58 9.03 13.69
CA PRO A 5 26.55 8.76 12.71
C PRO A 5 25.81 7.51 13.19
N SER A 6 24.59 7.70 13.69
CA SER A 6 23.63 6.60 13.82
C SER A 6 23.30 6.10 12.41
N THR A 7 24.15 5.23 11.86
CA THR A 7 23.95 4.63 10.54
C THR A 7 22.72 3.72 10.64
N SER A 8 21.59 4.18 10.09
CA SER A 8 20.45 3.31 9.77
C SER A 8 20.94 2.30 8.72
N LEU A 9 20.69 1.02 8.94
CA LEU A 9 20.98 0.01 7.92
C LEU A 9 19.94 0.17 6.82
N MET A 10 20.38 0.59 5.63
CA MET A 10 19.57 0.58 4.42
C MET A 10 19.54 -0.85 3.89
N THR A 11 18.35 -1.46 3.82
CA THR A 11 18.16 -2.72 3.10
C THR A 11 17.84 -2.39 1.64
N SER A 12 18.59 -2.98 0.71
CA SER A 12 18.34 -2.85 -0.74
C SER A 12 17.20 -3.76 -1.24
N GLY A 13 16.49 -4.41 -0.32
CA GLY A 13 15.40 -5.34 -0.56
C GLY A 13 14.40 -5.29 0.60
N PRO A 14 13.26 -5.99 0.46
CA PRO A 14 12.25 -6.05 1.50
C PRO A 14 12.82 -6.61 2.80
N THR A 15 12.36 -6.14 3.96
CA THR A 15 12.87 -6.58 5.28
C THR A 15 12.42 -7.98 5.70
N GLY A 16 11.58 -8.63 4.87
CA GLY A 16 11.00 -9.93 5.16
C GLY A 16 9.71 -9.88 5.99
N LYS A 17 9.36 -8.74 6.61
CA LYS A 17 8.07 -8.55 7.31
C LYS A 17 7.26 -7.36 6.81
N GLU A 18 7.55 -6.88 5.61
CA GLU A 18 6.68 -5.92 4.95
C GLU A 18 5.40 -6.60 4.47
N ILE A 19 4.33 -5.82 4.35
CA ILE A 19 3.04 -6.28 3.82
C ILE A 19 2.62 -5.31 2.72
N VAL A 20 2.23 -5.85 1.57
CA VAL A 20 1.57 -5.06 0.51
C VAL A 20 0.07 -5.25 0.65
N LEU A 21 -0.72 -4.19 0.58
CA LEU A 21 -2.17 -4.27 0.69
C LEU A 21 -2.89 -3.33 -0.27
N ASP A 22 -4.16 -3.67 -0.49
CA ASP A 22 -5.16 -2.91 -1.24
C ASP A 22 -6.54 -3.27 -0.70
N ILE A 23 -7.54 -2.39 -0.89
CA ILE A 23 -8.93 -2.65 -0.46
C ILE A 23 -9.93 -2.46 -1.59
N GLU A 24 -11.03 -3.19 -1.50
CA GLU A 24 -12.23 -2.95 -2.30
C GLU A 24 -13.41 -2.55 -1.41
N THR A 25 -14.32 -1.73 -1.93
CA THR A 25 -15.48 -1.24 -1.18
C THR A 25 -16.80 -1.83 -1.66
N GLN A 26 -17.76 -1.89 -0.74
CA GLN A 26 -19.14 -2.35 -0.99
C GLN A 26 -20.00 -1.28 -1.66
N ASN A 27 -19.59 -0.01 -1.52
CA ASN A 27 -20.30 1.18 -1.97
C ASN A 27 -19.29 2.26 -2.39
N TRP A 28 -19.75 3.26 -3.13
CA TRP A 28 -18.94 4.39 -3.57
C TRP A 28 -19.55 5.74 -3.18
N PHE A 29 -18.76 6.82 -3.30
CA PHE A 29 -19.14 8.18 -2.92
C PHE A 29 -20.45 8.65 -3.57
N ASP A 30 -20.67 8.30 -4.84
CA ASP A 30 -21.89 8.65 -5.58
C ASP A 30 -23.15 8.04 -4.96
N GLU A 31 -23.04 6.83 -4.39
CA GLU A 31 -24.18 6.13 -3.76
C GLU A 31 -24.52 6.70 -2.38
N ILE A 32 -23.52 7.24 -1.67
CA ILE A 32 -23.73 7.83 -0.35
C ILE A 32 -24.01 9.34 -0.40
N GLY A 33 -23.83 9.98 -1.57
CA GLY A 33 -24.02 11.41 -1.79
C GLY A 33 -23.07 12.28 -0.95
N SER A 34 -21.85 11.79 -0.70
CA SER A 34 -20.88 12.44 0.18
C SER A 34 -19.46 11.97 -0.17
N ASN A 35 -18.44 12.79 0.10
CA ASN A 35 -17.02 12.42 -0.02
C ASN A 35 -16.42 11.91 1.31
N ASP A 36 -17.29 11.50 2.24
CA ASP A 36 -16.89 11.02 3.57
C ASP A 36 -16.50 9.54 3.52
N HIS A 37 -15.21 9.26 3.77
CA HIS A 37 -14.65 7.90 3.77
C HIS A 37 -15.21 7.07 4.93
N ALA A 38 -15.68 7.71 6.02
CA ALA A 38 -16.28 7.02 7.15
C ALA A 38 -17.61 6.32 6.80
N ARG A 39 -18.19 6.67 5.64
CA ARG A 39 -19.44 6.08 5.13
C ARG A 39 -19.20 4.97 4.10
N LEU A 40 -17.96 4.70 3.73
CA LEU A 40 -17.59 3.57 2.88
C LEU A 40 -17.42 2.31 3.72
N LYS A 41 -17.83 1.19 3.15
CA LYS A 41 -17.68 -0.15 3.75
C LYS A 41 -16.75 -0.99 2.89
N ILE A 42 -15.93 -1.81 3.52
CA ILE A 42 -14.95 -2.66 2.83
C ILE A 42 -15.61 -3.98 2.47
N SER A 43 -15.48 -4.41 1.21
CA SER A 43 -15.86 -5.76 0.78
C SER A 43 -14.72 -6.74 1.05
N VAL A 44 -13.51 -6.40 0.59
CA VAL A 44 -12.30 -7.23 0.71
C VAL A 44 -11.07 -6.39 1.03
N ILE A 45 -10.19 -6.92 1.86
CA ILE A 45 -8.79 -6.46 1.98
C ILE A 45 -7.88 -7.54 1.38
N GLY A 46 -7.14 -7.19 0.33
CA GLY A 46 -6.12 -8.02 -0.26
C GLY A 46 -4.78 -7.75 0.41
N CYS A 47 -4.01 -8.80 0.69
CA CYS A 47 -2.67 -8.67 1.25
C CYS A 47 -1.68 -9.63 0.59
N TYR A 48 -0.43 -9.19 0.52
CA TYR A 48 0.73 -10.03 0.31
C TYR A 48 1.68 -9.89 1.49
N PHE A 49 2.04 -11.02 2.10
CA PHE A 49 2.93 -11.08 3.25
C PHE A 49 4.31 -11.56 2.83
N TYR A 50 5.34 -10.71 2.93
CA TYR A 50 6.71 -11.11 2.59
C TYR A 50 7.25 -12.22 3.52
N GLU A 51 6.77 -12.29 4.77
CA GLU A 51 7.25 -13.26 5.77
C GLU A 51 6.92 -14.70 5.36
N THR A 52 5.79 -14.91 4.71
CA THR A 52 5.26 -16.23 4.37
C THR A 52 5.12 -16.48 2.87
N ASP A 53 5.49 -15.52 2.03
CA ASP A 53 5.28 -15.54 0.57
C ASP A 53 3.81 -15.90 0.20
N GLU A 54 2.86 -15.24 0.88
CA GLU A 54 1.44 -15.58 0.83
C GLU A 54 0.62 -14.40 0.29
N TYR A 55 -0.21 -14.66 -0.72
CA TYR A 55 -1.33 -13.80 -1.09
C TYR A 55 -2.58 -14.27 -0.38
N ARG A 56 -3.30 -13.34 0.26
CA ARG A 56 -4.56 -13.67 0.93
C ARG A 56 -5.52 -12.48 0.93
N ALA A 57 -6.76 -12.76 0.58
CA ALA A 57 -7.88 -11.84 0.72
C ALA A 57 -8.62 -12.12 2.03
N PHE A 58 -9.11 -11.06 2.67
CA PHE A 58 -9.87 -11.11 3.91
C PHE A 58 -11.21 -10.39 3.71
N GLU A 59 -12.29 -11.07 4.05
CA GLU A 59 -13.61 -10.43 4.18
C GLU A 59 -13.74 -9.77 5.56
N GLU A 60 -14.76 -8.92 5.74
CA GLU A 60 -15.01 -8.19 7.00
C GLU A 60 -15.02 -9.10 8.24
N SER A 61 -15.61 -10.29 8.11
CA SER A 61 -15.68 -11.29 9.20
C SER A 61 -14.31 -11.86 9.60
N GLU A 62 -13.28 -11.69 8.77
CA GLU A 62 -11.93 -12.22 8.97
C GLU A 62 -10.92 -11.15 9.40
N PHE A 63 -11.32 -9.87 9.44
CA PHE A 63 -10.46 -8.75 9.81
C PHE A 63 -9.78 -8.92 11.16
N ALA A 64 -10.45 -9.52 12.15
CA ALA A 64 -9.85 -9.84 13.45
C ALA A 64 -8.60 -10.75 13.35
N LYS A 65 -8.48 -11.55 12.28
CA LYS A 65 -7.29 -12.38 12.00
C LYS A 65 -6.19 -11.59 11.27
N LEU A 66 -6.56 -10.54 10.53
CA LEU A 66 -5.64 -9.70 9.77
C LEU A 66 -4.89 -8.71 10.68
N TRP A 67 -5.59 -8.04 11.60
CA TRP A 67 -5.00 -6.97 12.43
C TRP A 67 -3.71 -7.37 13.14
N PRO A 68 -3.61 -8.54 13.81
CA PRO A 68 -2.38 -8.93 14.48
C PRO A 68 -1.21 -9.19 13.52
N ARG A 69 -1.47 -9.45 12.23
CA ARG A 69 -0.42 -9.57 11.21
C ARG A 69 0.08 -8.19 10.78
N LEU A 70 -0.84 -7.24 10.55
CA LEU A 70 -0.48 -5.86 10.21
C LEU A 70 0.32 -5.20 11.33
N GLU A 71 -0.09 -5.38 12.59
CA GLU A 71 0.58 -4.81 13.78
C GLU A 71 2.03 -5.29 13.97
N LYS A 72 2.37 -6.47 13.45
CA LYS A 72 3.71 -7.06 13.51
C LYS A 72 4.58 -6.73 12.31
N ALA A 73 4.03 -6.09 11.29
CA ALA A 73 4.74 -5.74 10.08
C ALA A 73 5.78 -4.66 10.35
N ASP A 74 6.91 -4.73 9.66
CA ASP A 74 7.90 -3.65 9.71
C ASP A 74 7.36 -2.38 9.06
N ARG A 75 6.60 -2.56 7.97
CA ARG A 75 5.93 -1.50 7.20
C ARG A 75 4.80 -2.05 6.35
N LEU A 76 3.76 -1.24 6.18
CA LEU A 76 2.69 -1.46 5.22
C LEU A 76 2.99 -0.71 3.91
N ILE A 77 2.73 -1.34 2.78
CA ILE A 77 3.00 -0.82 1.44
C ILE A 77 1.69 -0.84 0.66
N GLY A 78 1.38 0.25 -0.04
CA GLY A 78 0.24 0.27 -0.94
C GLY A 78 0.28 1.45 -1.90
N TYR A 79 -0.84 1.69 -2.60
CA TYR A 79 -0.95 2.72 -3.62
C TYR A 79 -2.15 3.63 -3.33
N ASN A 80 -1.89 4.86 -2.90
CA ASN A 80 -2.89 5.79 -2.36
C ASN A 80 -3.51 5.35 -1.02
N THR A 81 -2.87 4.44 -0.30
CA THR A 81 -3.33 3.87 0.95
C THR A 81 -3.55 4.91 2.05
N ILE A 82 -2.68 5.93 2.15
CA ILE A 82 -2.85 7.00 3.13
C ILE A 82 -4.05 7.89 2.76
N GLY A 83 -4.22 8.13 1.46
CA GLY A 83 -5.25 9.03 0.94
C GLY A 83 -6.63 8.40 0.78
N PHE A 84 -6.76 7.08 0.95
CA PHE A 84 -8.01 6.36 0.75
C PHE A 84 -8.16 5.18 1.70
N ASP A 85 -7.38 4.12 1.52
CA ASP A 85 -7.58 2.83 2.19
C ASP A 85 -7.61 2.95 3.71
N TYR A 86 -6.62 3.61 4.31
CA TYR A 86 -6.55 3.81 5.76
C TYR A 86 -7.73 4.58 6.32
N LEU A 87 -8.26 5.55 5.55
CA LEU A 87 -9.43 6.32 5.97
C LEU A 87 -10.67 5.43 6.08
N VAL A 88 -10.79 4.44 5.20
CA VAL A 88 -11.90 3.46 5.23
C VAL A 88 -11.62 2.35 6.25
N MET A 89 -10.38 1.85 6.32
CA MET A 89 -9.99 0.77 7.24
C MET A 89 -10.09 1.20 8.72
N ASN A 90 -9.90 2.48 9.03
CA ASN A 90 -10.14 3.03 10.37
C ASN A 90 -11.61 2.92 10.83
N ASN A 91 -12.57 2.64 9.94
CA ASN A 91 -13.95 2.32 10.34
C ASN A 91 -14.06 0.96 11.05
N TYR A 92 -13.06 0.10 10.86
CA TYR A 92 -13.06 -1.31 11.30
C TYR A 92 -11.98 -1.63 12.32
N TYR A 93 -10.98 -0.76 12.47
CA TYR A 93 -9.83 -0.95 13.32
C TYR A 93 -9.87 0.02 14.50
N THR A 94 -9.63 -0.50 15.71
CA THR A 94 -9.71 0.29 16.96
C THR A 94 -8.49 1.16 17.22
N GLY A 95 -7.37 0.88 16.54
CA GLY A 95 -6.18 1.71 16.55
C GLY A 95 -6.26 2.82 15.51
N ASP A 96 -5.09 3.26 15.02
CA ASP A 96 -4.98 4.31 14.01
C ASP A 96 -3.97 3.90 12.93
N PHE A 97 -4.46 3.66 11.72
CA PHE A 97 -3.62 3.27 10.59
C PHE A 97 -2.56 4.32 10.22
N ALA A 98 -2.77 5.61 10.53
CA ALA A 98 -1.79 6.66 10.26
C ALA A 98 -0.49 6.51 11.06
N LYS A 99 -0.49 5.68 12.12
CA LYS A 99 0.68 5.42 12.96
C LYS A 99 1.54 4.25 12.47
N PHE A 100 1.06 3.47 11.50
CA PHE A 100 1.86 2.38 10.95
C PHE A 100 3.00 2.96 10.11
N PRO A 101 4.23 2.43 10.23
CA PRO A 101 5.24 2.68 9.22
C PRO A 101 4.64 2.32 7.86
N THR A 102 4.62 3.29 6.94
CA THR A 102 3.90 3.16 5.68
C THR A 102 4.75 3.64 4.50
N LEU A 103 4.66 2.92 3.39
CA LEU A 103 5.10 3.38 2.08
C LEU A 103 3.87 3.48 1.16
N ASP A 104 3.47 4.71 0.87
CA ASP A 104 2.47 4.99 -0.16
C ASP A 104 3.18 5.39 -1.46
N ILE A 105 3.14 4.49 -2.45
CA ILE A 105 3.86 4.68 -3.72
C ILE A 105 3.34 5.92 -4.46
N LEU A 106 2.04 6.22 -4.37
CA LEU A 106 1.48 7.40 -5.01
C LEU A 106 1.96 8.69 -4.34
N ALA A 107 2.13 8.66 -3.02
CA ALA A 107 2.70 9.80 -2.29
C ALA A 107 4.14 10.09 -2.73
N GLU A 108 4.99 9.06 -2.88
CA GLU A 108 6.37 9.23 -3.39
C GLU A 108 6.40 9.72 -4.84
N ILE A 109 5.49 9.22 -5.70
CA ILE A 109 5.33 9.74 -7.07
C ILE A 109 4.91 11.21 -7.06
N GLN A 110 3.92 11.57 -6.24
CA GLN A 110 3.43 12.94 -6.14
C GLN A 110 4.50 13.89 -5.64
N LYS A 111 5.34 13.45 -4.69
CA LYS A 111 6.50 14.20 -4.20
C LYS A 111 7.53 14.45 -5.30
N SER A 112 7.79 13.47 -6.18
CA SER A 112 8.74 13.64 -7.29
C SER A 112 8.19 14.45 -8.46
N LEU A 113 6.91 14.26 -8.82
CA LEU A 113 6.34 14.77 -10.07
C LEU A 113 5.42 15.98 -9.88
N GLY A 114 5.00 16.28 -8.65
CA GLY A 114 4.02 17.32 -8.33
C GLY A 114 2.58 17.00 -8.73
N ARG A 115 2.31 15.78 -9.21
CA ARG A 115 0.97 15.31 -9.57
C ARG A 115 0.82 13.81 -9.34
N ARG A 116 -0.43 13.37 -9.24
CA ARG A 116 -0.83 11.98 -9.05
C ARG A 116 -0.91 11.26 -10.40
N ILE A 117 -0.54 9.99 -10.42
CA ILE A 117 -0.64 9.08 -11.57
C ILE A 117 -1.37 7.82 -11.11
N LYS A 118 -2.21 7.21 -11.96
CA LYS A 118 -2.91 5.96 -11.60
C LYS A 118 -1.93 4.78 -11.54
N LEU A 119 -2.20 3.82 -10.65
CA LEU A 119 -1.38 2.60 -10.51
C LEU A 119 -1.18 1.91 -11.86
N GLU A 120 -2.26 1.73 -12.61
CA GLU A 120 -2.28 1.13 -13.94
C GLU A 120 -1.31 1.81 -14.92
N GLU A 121 -1.33 3.14 -15.00
CA GLU A 121 -0.44 3.90 -15.88
C GLU A 121 1.04 3.73 -15.49
N VAL A 122 1.32 3.70 -14.19
CA VAL A 122 2.67 3.48 -13.66
C VAL A 122 3.12 2.05 -13.91
N ALA A 123 2.27 1.06 -13.64
CA ALA A 123 2.56 -0.35 -13.86
C ALA A 123 2.86 -0.63 -15.33
N GLN A 124 1.99 -0.15 -16.23
CA GLN A 124 2.16 -0.38 -17.67
C GLN A 124 3.44 0.27 -18.21
N ALA A 125 3.80 1.44 -17.71
CA ALA A 125 5.03 2.12 -18.12
C ALA A 125 6.30 1.54 -17.45
N THR A 126 6.18 1.01 -16.23
CA THR A 126 7.32 0.55 -15.43
C THR A 126 7.67 -0.91 -15.72
N ILE A 127 6.69 -1.79 -15.53
CA ILE A 127 6.86 -3.25 -15.59
C ILE A 127 6.20 -3.89 -16.81
N GLY A 128 5.50 -3.09 -17.64
CA GLY A 128 4.81 -3.59 -18.84
C GLY A 128 3.56 -4.40 -18.53
N GLU A 129 3.11 -4.41 -17.28
CA GLU A 129 1.91 -5.08 -16.82
C GLU A 129 0.82 -4.06 -16.51
N GLY A 130 -0.42 -4.46 -16.75
CA GLY A 130 -1.57 -3.61 -16.58
C GLY A 130 -2.87 -4.39 -16.81
N LYS A 131 -3.95 -3.99 -16.13
CA LYS A 131 -5.30 -4.48 -16.37
C LYS A 131 -5.84 -3.82 -17.65
N SER A 132 -6.31 -4.64 -18.59
CA SER A 132 -7.15 -4.17 -19.71
C SER A 132 -8.61 -3.91 -19.31
N GLY A 133 -8.88 -3.75 -18.00
CA GLY A 133 -10.22 -3.74 -17.42
C GLY A 133 -10.56 -2.39 -16.76
N TYR A 134 -11.87 -2.10 -16.70
CA TYR A 134 -12.39 -0.86 -16.14
C TYR A 134 -12.27 -0.89 -14.61
N GLY A 135 -11.48 0.03 -14.04
CA GLY A 135 -11.54 0.30 -12.61
C GLY A 135 -12.97 0.71 -12.21
N GLY A 136 -13.46 0.16 -11.10
CA GLY A 136 -14.80 0.47 -10.56
C GLY A 136 -15.85 -0.64 -10.64
N GLN A 137 -15.51 -1.83 -11.12
CA GLN A 137 -16.47 -2.95 -11.20
C GLN A 137 -16.73 -3.65 -9.85
N ALA A 138 -15.86 -3.51 -8.85
CA ALA A 138 -15.96 -4.21 -7.58
C ALA A 138 -17.28 -3.92 -6.82
N VAL A 139 -17.77 -2.67 -6.87
CA VAL A 139 -19.04 -2.28 -6.26
C VAL A 139 -20.23 -2.93 -6.96
N GLU A 140 -20.17 -3.10 -8.29
CA GLU A 140 -21.21 -3.80 -9.06
C GLU A 140 -21.20 -5.29 -8.72
N TRP A 141 -20.02 -5.93 -8.71
CA TRP A 141 -19.87 -7.32 -8.30
C TRP A 141 -20.35 -7.57 -6.86
N TRP A 142 -20.15 -6.62 -5.97
CA TRP A 142 -20.65 -6.71 -4.59
C TRP A 142 -22.18 -6.80 -4.58
N LYS A 143 -22.86 -5.95 -5.36
CA LYS A 143 -24.33 -5.98 -5.50
C LYS A 143 -24.83 -7.28 -6.14
N GLU A 144 -24.02 -7.90 -6.98
CA GLU A 144 -24.30 -9.19 -7.61
C GLU A 144 -23.93 -10.40 -6.74
N GLY A 145 -23.29 -10.19 -5.57
CA GLY A 145 -22.82 -11.28 -4.70
C GLY A 145 -21.58 -12.02 -5.22
N LYS A 146 -20.85 -11.43 -6.17
CA LYS A 146 -19.66 -11.97 -6.83
C LYS A 146 -18.39 -11.73 -6.02
N ILE A 147 -18.33 -12.34 -4.83
CA ILE A 147 -17.25 -12.08 -3.87
C ILE A 147 -15.89 -12.62 -4.32
N GLU A 148 -15.87 -13.74 -5.03
CA GLU A 148 -14.61 -14.34 -5.51
C GLU A 148 -13.95 -13.48 -6.60
N GLU A 149 -14.75 -12.87 -7.47
CA GLU A 149 -14.26 -11.91 -8.46
C GLU A 149 -13.65 -10.66 -7.82
N ILE A 150 -14.24 -10.16 -6.72
CA ILE A 150 -13.68 -9.04 -5.94
C ILE A 150 -12.35 -9.45 -5.30
N LYS A 151 -12.27 -10.66 -4.70
CA LYS A 151 -11.04 -11.17 -4.10
C LYS A 151 -9.92 -11.30 -5.13
N ASP A 152 -10.20 -11.90 -6.29
CA ASP A 152 -9.23 -12.07 -7.37
C ASP A 152 -8.75 -10.70 -7.90
N TYR A 153 -9.68 -9.76 -8.09
CA TYR A 153 -9.36 -8.42 -8.55
C TYR A 153 -8.47 -7.65 -7.57
N CYS A 154 -8.80 -7.69 -6.28
CA CYS A 154 -8.03 -7.04 -5.22
C CYS A 154 -6.62 -7.66 -5.10
N LEU A 155 -6.52 -8.99 -5.11
CA LEU A 155 -5.22 -9.68 -5.08
C LEU A 155 -4.37 -9.39 -6.32
N GLN A 156 -5.01 -9.16 -7.47
CA GLN A 156 -4.30 -8.70 -8.67
C GLN A 156 -3.70 -7.29 -8.46
N ASP A 157 -4.43 -6.35 -7.85
CA ASP A 157 -3.91 -5.01 -7.56
C ASP A 157 -2.79 -5.04 -6.52
N VAL A 158 -2.89 -5.87 -5.49
CA VAL A 158 -1.79 -6.15 -4.56
C VAL A 158 -0.57 -6.70 -5.30
N LYS A 159 -0.76 -7.61 -6.26
CA LYS A 159 0.33 -8.19 -7.05
C LYS A 159 1.00 -7.15 -7.94
N ILE A 160 0.24 -6.29 -8.60
CA ILE A 160 0.77 -5.19 -9.42
C ILE A 160 1.54 -4.21 -8.53
N THR A 161 0.93 -3.79 -7.41
CA THR A 161 1.55 -2.89 -6.43
C THR A 161 2.88 -3.45 -5.92
N ARG A 162 2.93 -4.74 -5.57
CA ARG A 162 4.17 -5.40 -5.17
C ARG A 162 5.25 -5.33 -6.25
N LYS A 163 4.91 -5.66 -7.50
CA LYS A 163 5.87 -5.63 -8.62
C LYS A 163 6.40 -4.22 -8.90
N VAL A 164 5.52 -3.21 -8.84
CA VAL A 164 5.90 -1.80 -8.96
C VAL A 164 6.84 -1.41 -7.82
N TYR A 165 6.51 -1.78 -6.58
CA TYR A 165 7.38 -1.55 -5.42
C TYR A 165 8.75 -2.19 -5.59
N GLU A 166 8.82 -3.48 -5.91
CA GLU A 166 10.08 -4.21 -6.05
C GLU A 166 10.95 -3.65 -7.20
N TYR A 167 10.32 -3.26 -8.31
CA TYR A 167 11.02 -2.57 -9.40
C TYR A 167 11.59 -1.23 -8.92
N GLY A 168 10.76 -0.39 -8.31
CA GLY A 168 11.18 0.93 -7.82
C GLY A 168 12.28 0.84 -6.76
N LEU A 169 12.21 -0.15 -5.87
CA LEU A 169 13.23 -0.42 -4.86
C LEU A 169 14.57 -0.82 -5.50
N ARG A 170 14.54 -1.68 -6.52
CA ARG A 170 15.74 -2.15 -7.22
C ARG A 170 16.40 -1.07 -8.08
N HIS A 171 15.59 -0.21 -8.71
CA HIS A 171 16.06 0.72 -9.73
C HIS A 171 16.12 2.18 -9.27
N GLY A 172 15.54 2.52 -8.11
CA GLY A 172 15.40 3.91 -7.66
C GLY A 172 14.51 4.77 -8.56
N ALA A 173 13.74 4.13 -9.44
CA ALA A 173 12.93 4.81 -10.44
C ALA A 173 11.71 3.99 -10.86
N LEU A 174 10.64 4.70 -11.20
CA LEU A 174 9.45 4.21 -11.88
C LEU A 174 9.29 4.92 -13.23
N ALA A 175 8.22 4.64 -13.96
CA ALA A 175 7.90 5.34 -15.20
C ALA A 175 6.41 5.65 -15.34
N TYR A 176 6.09 6.60 -16.20
CA TYR A 176 4.73 6.94 -16.66
C TYR A 176 4.78 7.34 -18.14
N ARG A 177 3.61 7.48 -18.77
CA ARG A 177 3.49 8.10 -20.10
C ARG A 177 3.02 9.53 -19.98
N ASP A 178 3.72 10.47 -20.60
CA ASP A 178 3.29 11.87 -20.62
C ASP A 178 2.12 12.09 -21.59
N ARG A 179 1.67 13.36 -21.72
CA ARG A 179 0.53 13.72 -22.57
C ARG A 179 0.77 13.42 -24.06
N THR A 180 2.01 13.23 -24.48
CA THR A 180 2.39 12.87 -25.85
C THR A 180 2.48 11.36 -26.05
N GLY A 181 2.33 10.57 -24.98
CA GLY A 181 2.48 9.12 -24.98
C GLY A 181 3.92 8.63 -24.77
N GLU A 182 4.89 9.55 -24.67
CA GLU A 182 6.28 9.24 -24.43
C GLU A 182 6.50 8.72 -23.00
N ARG A 183 7.31 7.65 -22.87
CA ARG A 183 7.67 7.09 -21.57
C ARG A 183 8.68 7.99 -20.87
N ARG A 184 8.35 8.45 -19.67
CA ARG A 184 9.19 9.29 -18.80
C ARG A 184 9.49 8.55 -17.50
N GLY A 185 10.69 8.76 -16.96
CA GLY A 185 11.09 8.23 -15.65
C GLY A 185 10.60 9.10 -14.49
N ILE A 186 10.42 8.48 -13.32
CA ILE A 186 10.09 9.12 -12.05
C ILE A 186 11.13 8.63 -11.04
N THR A 187 11.96 9.52 -10.49
CA THR A 187 12.89 9.13 -9.42
C THR A 187 12.10 8.91 -8.14
N VAL A 188 12.30 7.77 -7.48
CA VAL A 188 11.60 7.43 -6.23
C VAL A 188 12.56 6.86 -5.20
N ASP A 189 12.24 7.07 -3.92
CA ASP A 189 12.97 6.52 -2.79
C ASP A 189 12.03 5.61 -1.98
N LEU A 190 12.07 4.31 -2.29
CA LEU A 190 11.17 3.31 -1.69
C LEU A 190 11.83 2.50 -0.57
N ALA A 191 13.10 2.78 -0.25
CA ALA A 191 13.87 2.02 0.72
C ALA A 191 13.25 2.11 2.11
N PHE A 192 13.21 0.98 2.83
CA PHE A 192 12.85 0.99 4.23
C PHE A 192 14.05 1.46 5.07
N ARG A 193 13.77 2.32 6.05
CA ARG A 193 14.75 2.83 7.00
C ARG A 193 14.23 2.55 8.39
N GLN A 194 14.78 1.53 9.04
CA GLN A 194 14.45 1.29 10.43
C GLN A 194 15.12 2.38 11.26
N GLU A 195 14.33 3.17 11.99
CA GLU A 195 14.87 4.01 13.04
C GLU A 195 15.40 3.09 14.14
N LYS A 196 16.65 3.28 14.55
CA LYS A 196 17.17 2.57 15.72
C LYS A 196 16.31 3.01 16.91
N ALA A 197 15.68 2.05 17.60
CA ALA A 197 15.17 2.29 18.93
C ALA A 197 16.30 2.94 19.74
N GLN A 198 16.07 4.15 20.28
CA GLN A 198 17.03 4.75 21.20
C GLN A 198 17.23 3.75 22.34
N ALA A 199 18.46 3.26 22.50
CA ALA A 199 18.81 2.45 23.64
C ALA A 199 18.53 3.29 24.88
N ILE A 200 17.44 2.96 25.58
CA ILE A 200 17.12 3.58 26.86
C ILE A 200 18.20 3.05 27.80
N ASN A 201 19.27 3.83 28.00
CA ASN A 201 20.24 3.57 29.05
C ASN A 201 19.53 3.78 30.39
N LEU A 202 18.91 2.72 30.91
CA LEU A 202 18.45 2.64 32.30
C LEU A 202 19.68 2.57 33.20
N THR A 203 20.35 3.71 33.37
CA THR A 203 21.33 3.86 34.45
C THR A 203 20.52 3.99 35.73
N MET A 204 20.34 2.87 36.45
CA MET A 204 19.80 2.94 37.80
C MET A 204 20.88 3.55 38.71
N PRO A 205 20.56 4.58 39.52
CA PRO A 205 21.46 5.02 40.57
C PRO A 205 21.52 3.92 41.65
N PHE A 206 22.73 3.48 41.97
CA PHE A 206 23.02 2.70 43.17
C PHE A 206 23.11 3.62 44.39
#